data_AF-A0A8E2B6K6-F1
#
_entry.id   AF-A0A8E2B6K6-F1
#
_cell.length_a   1.000
_cell.length_b   1.000
_cell.length_c   1.000
_cell.angle_alpha   90.00
_cell.angle_beta   90.00
_cell.angle_gamma   90.00
#
_symmetry.space_group_name_H-M   'P 1'
#
loop_
_entity.id
_entity.type
_entity.pdbx_description
1 polymer ?
#
loop_
_entity_poly.entity_id
_entity_poly.type
_entity_poly.pdbx_seq_one_letter_code
_entity_poly.pdbx_strand_id
1 'polypeptide(L)'
;MSEFEAERRMPAPAEHVYAAAADAARLNEWMPEPVAVPPAGRRDQLRLEWDGGWLQVRPGAAGTSHATLHLSVPAGPRRDDVPARIRESLDRLAVLSGSPG
;
A
#
# COMPACT_ATOMS: atom_id res chain seq x y z
N MET A 1 17.33 0.79 -12.28
CA MET A 1 16.48 0.55 -11.09
C MET A 1 15.65 -0.71 -11.33
N SER A 2 15.05 -1.30 -10.30
CA SER A 2 14.15 -2.45 -10.46
C SER A 2 12.82 -2.11 -9.86
N GLU A 3 11.78 -2.45 -10.60
CA GLU A 3 10.41 -2.19 -10.26
C GLU A 3 9.79 -3.49 -9.80
N PHE A 4 9.10 -3.44 -8.67
CA PHE A 4 8.40 -4.57 -8.08
C PHE A 4 7.00 -4.15 -7.75
N GLU A 5 6.04 -4.99 -8.09
CA GLU A 5 4.64 -4.75 -7.76
C GLU A 5 3.96 -6.03 -7.31
N ALA A 6 2.98 -5.86 -6.42
CA ALA A 6 2.03 -6.91 -6.11
C ALA A 6 0.65 -6.30 -5.89
N GLU A 7 -0.37 -7.11 -6.14
CA GLU A 7 -1.76 -6.76 -5.87
C GLU A 7 -2.33 -7.71 -4.83
N ARG A 8 -3.21 -7.19 -3.98
CA ARG A 8 -3.98 -7.97 -3.03
C ARG A 8 -5.42 -7.48 -2.92
N ARG A 9 -6.36 -8.43 -2.83
CA ARG A 9 -7.75 -8.12 -2.47
C ARG A 9 -7.84 -7.76 -1.00
N MET A 10 -8.56 -6.68 -0.72
CA MET A 10 -8.82 -6.15 0.62
C MET A 10 -10.26 -6.44 1.04
N PRO A 11 -10.50 -6.76 2.32
CA PRO A 11 -11.82 -7.10 2.85
C PRO A 11 -12.71 -5.89 3.11
N ALA A 12 -12.36 -4.71 2.59
CA ALA A 12 -13.05 -3.44 2.84
C ALA A 12 -13.21 -2.60 1.56
N PRO A 13 -14.13 -1.63 1.53
CA PRO A 13 -14.30 -0.71 0.41
C PRO A 13 -13.03 0.11 0.13
N ALA A 14 -12.82 0.47 -1.13
CA ALA A 14 -11.60 1.14 -1.57
C ALA A 14 -11.32 2.46 -0.82
N GLU A 15 -12.36 3.23 -0.52
CA GLU A 15 -12.24 4.47 0.26
C GLU A 15 -11.76 4.22 1.70
N HIS A 16 -12.23 3.13 2.32
CA HIS A 16 -11.83 2.76 3.68
C HIS A 16 -10.37 2.31 3.71
N VAL A 17 -9.98 1.44 2.77
CA VAL A 17 -8.59 0.99 2.62
C VAL A 17 -7.67 2.17 2.36
N TYR A 18 -8.06 3.07 1.46
CA TYR A 18 -7.31 4.29 1.17
C TYR A 18 -7.17 5.18 2.41
N ALA A 19 -8.25 5.41 3.16
CA ALA A 19 -8.21 6.23 4.36
C ALA A 19 -7.26 5.62 5.42
N ALA A 20 -7.31 4.30 5.62
CA ALA A 20 -6.39 3.60 6.51
C ALA A 20 -4.94 3.69 6.02
N ALA A 21 -4.70 3.57 4.72
CA ALA A 21 -3.37 3.69 4.13
C ALA A 21 -2.81 5.11 4.22
N ALA A 22 -3.67 6.14 4.08
CA ALA A 22 -3.29 7.55 4.08
C ALA A 22 -3.21 8.16 5.49
N ASP A 23 -3.59 7.42 6.53
CA ASP A 23 -3.53 7.87 7.92
C ASP A 23 -2.07 7.96 8.38
N ALA A 24 -1.61 9.19 8.63
CA ALA A 24 -0.25 9.49 9.05
C ALA A 24 0.15 8.76 10.35
N ALA A 25 -0.79 8.47 11.24
CA ALA A 25 -0.53 7.72 12.45
C ALA A 25 -0.25 6.23 12.17
N ARG A 26 -0.81 5.69 11.07
CA ARG A 26 -0.76 4.27 10.70
C ARG A 26 0.22 3.96 9.57
N LEU A 27 0.82 4.97 8.93
CA LEU A 27 1.78 4.79 7.83
C LEU A 27 2.89 3.79 8.22
N ASN A 28 3.49 3.95 9.40
CA ASN A 28 4.57 3.09 9.86
C ASN A 28 4.12 1.64 10.17
N GLU A 29 2.82 1.38 10.28
CA GLU A 29 2.29 0.05 10.60
C GLU A 29 2.23 -0.85 9.35
N TRP A 30 1.94 -0.29 8.18
CA TRP A 30 1.80 -1.07 6.94
C TRP A 30 2.88 -0.78 5.90
N MET A 31 3.52 0.40 5.91
CA MET A 31 4.47 0.76 4.87
C MET A 31 5.66 -0.22 4.83
N PRO A 32 6.13 -0.58 3.63
CA PRO A 32 7.26 -1.51 3.48
C PRO A 32 8.56 -0.96 4.07
N GLU A 33 8.77 0.35 3.97
CA GLU A 33 9.89 1.06 4.57
C GLU A 33 9.41 2.42 5.11
N PRO A 34 9.96 2.91 6.24
CA PRO A 34 9.63 4.23 6.76
C PRO A 34 10.03 5.31 5.76
N VAL A 35 9.09 6.22 5.44
CA VAL A 35 9.36 7.37 4.57
C VAL A 35 9.73 8.59 5.39
N ALA A 36 10.73 9.34 4.91
CA ALA A 36 11.13 10.60 5.52
C ALA A 36 10.08 11.72 5.31
N VAL A 37 9.33 11.63 4.22
CA VAL A 37 8.27 12.58 3.85
C VAL A 37 6.97 11.81 3.70
N PRO A 38 5.84 12.29 4.29
CA PRO A 38 4.54 11.65 4.11
C PRO A 38 4.16 11.52 2.63
N PRO A 39 3.52 10.41 2.23
CA PRO A 39 3.08 10.22 0.85
C PRO A 39 2.05 11.28 0.45
N ALA A 40 2.12 11.72 -0.80
CA ALA A 40 1.11 12.57 -1.40
C ALA A 40 -0.12 11.71 -1.76
N GLY A 41 -1.28 12.06 -1.19
CA GLY A 41 -2.53 11.37 -1.44
C GLY A 41 -3.45 12.10 -2.42
N ARG A 42 -3.99 11.37 -3.39
CA ARG A 42 -5.09 11.81 -4.27
C ARG A 42 -6.35 11.02 -3.96
N ARG A 43 -7.26 11.58 -3.17
CA ARG A 43 -8.51 10.91 -2.77
C ARG A 43 -9.40 10.55 -3.95
N ASP A 44 -9.49 11.44 -4.95
CA ASP A 44 -10.31 11.21 -6.16
C ASP A 44 -9.84 10.01 -6.98
N GLN A 45 -8.55 9.67 -6.85
CA GLN A 45 -7.93 8.53 -7.54
C GLN A 45 -7.66 7.36 -6.60
N LEU A 46 -7.89 7.51 -5.29
CA LEU A 46 -7.50 6.54 -4.26
C LEU A 46 -6.05 6.07 -4.38
N ARG A 47 -5.15 7.02 -4.61
CA ARG A 47 -3.72 6.78 -4.87
C ARG A 47 -2.85 7.53 -3.86
N LEU A 48 -1.82 6.86 -3.35
CA LEU A 48 -0.76 7.42 -2.51
C LEU A 48 0.57 7.27 -3.24
N GLU A 49 1.38 8.32 -3.23
CA GLU A 49 2.66 8.36 -3.96
C GLU A 49 3.75 8.91 -3.06
N TRP A 50 4.94 8.29 -3.06
CA TRP A 50 6.11 8.75 -2.31
C TRP A 50 7.39 8.48 -3.11
N ASP A 51 8.51 8.95 -2.56
CA ASP A 51 9.82 8.70 -3.16
C ASP A 51 10.18 7.21 -3.03
N GLY A 52 10.13 6.49 -4.15
CA GLY A 52 10.40 5.06 -4.21
C GLY A 52 9.16 4.17 -4.37
N GLY A 53 7.94 4.71 -4.49
CA GLY A 53 6.78 3.87 -4.77
C GLY A 53 5.42 4.56 -4.78
N TRP A 54 4.39 3.76 -5.00
CA TRP A 54 3.00 4.19 -4.93
C TRP A 54 2.09 3.04 -4.49
N LEU A 55 0.95 3.40 -3.88
CA LEU A 55 -0.15 2.52 -3.58
C LEU A 55 -1.39 3.00 -4.34
N GLN A 56 -2.02 2.12 -5.10
CA GLN A 56 -3.27 2.36 -5.79
C GLN A 56 -4.34 1.44 -5.21
N VAL A 57 -5.45 2.02 -4.75
CA VAL A 57 -6.61 1.23 -4.33
C VAL A 57 -7.70 1.37 -5.39
N ARG A 58 -8.31 0.26 -5.78
CA ARG A 58 -9.39 0.21 -6.76
C ARG A 58 -10.63 -0.46 -6.16
N PRO A 59 -11.84 0.05 -6.44
CA PRO A 59 -13.07 -0.64 -6.07
C PRO A 59 -13.11 -2.05 -6.65
N GLY A 60 -13.53 -3.01 -5.84
CA GLY A 60 -13.76 -4.40 -6.22
C GLY A 60 -15.25 -4.75 -6.18
N ALA A 61 -15.56 -6.02 -6.41
CA ALA A 61 -16.93 -6.52 -6.30
C ALA A 61 -17.38 -6.62 -4.83
N ALA A 62 -18.69 -6.48 -4.60
CA ALA A 62 -19.34 -6.79 -3.32
C ALA A 62 -18.70 -6.11 -2.09
N GLY A 63 -18.34 -4.82 -2.19
CA GLY A 63 -17.79 -4.05 -1.07
C GLY A 63 -16.32 -4.37 -0.74
N THR A 64 -15.64 -5.18 -1.56
CA THR A 64 -14.19 -5.39 -1.47
C THR A 64 -13.43 -4.36 -2.30
N SER A 65 -12.10 -4.36 -2.18
CA SER A 65 -11.23 -3.57 -3.05
C SER A 65 -9.97 -4.33 -3.42
N HIS A 66 -9.22 -3.81 -4.40
CA HIS A 66 -7.91 -4.32 -4.78
C HIS A 66 -6.89 -3.22 -4.50
N ALA A 67 -5.86 -3.52 -3.73
CA ALA A 67 -4.75 -2.61 -3.52
C ALA A 67 -3.50 -3.14 -4.23
N THR A 68 -2.93 -2.29 -5.07
CA THR A 68 -1.70 -2.53 -5.81
C THR A 68 -0.61 -1.67 -5.21
N LEU A 69 0.46 -2.29 -4.75
CA LEU A 69 1.63 -1.61 -4.21
C LEU A 69 2.81 -1.82 -5.16
N HIS A 70 3.39 -0.71 -5.61
CA HIS A 70 4.55 -0.70 -6.49
C HIS A 70 5.72 0.00 -5.79
N LEU A 71 6.89 -0.63 -5.84
CA LEU A 71 8.14 -0.10 -5.30
C LEU A 71 9.21 -0.06 -6.38
N SER A 72 9.92 1.06 -6.46
CA SER A 72 11.07 1.25 -7.33
C SER A 72 12.32 1.29 -6.46
N VAL A 73 13.15 0.25 -6.53
CA VAL A 73 14.34 0.12 -5.68
C VAL A 73 15.65 0.24 -6.48
N PRO A 74 16.68 0.93 -5.93
CA PRO A 74 18.00 1.02 -6.55
C PRO A 74 18.70 -0.34 -6.62
N ALA A 75 19.76 -0.44 -7.44
CA ALA A 75 20.55 -1.66 -7.60
C ALA A 75 21.23 -2.08 -6.29
N GLY A 76 21.01 -3.32 -5.83
CA GLY A 76 21.65 -3.84 -4.61
C GLY A 76 21.04 -5.14 -4.08
N PRO A 77 21.68 -5.78 -3.07
CA PRO A 77 21.29 -7.10 -2.54
C PRO A 77 19.96 -7.12 -1.79
N ARG A 78 19.39 -5.97 -1.41
CA ARG A 78 18.07 -5.91 -0.74
C ARG A 78 16.88 -6.28 -1.64
N ARG A 79 17.11 -6.54 -2.93
CA ARG A 79 16.07 -6.72 -3.95
C ARG A 79 15.32 -8.05 -3.88
N ASP A 80 15.99 -9.10 -3.43
CA ASP A 80 15.43 -10.47 -3.49
C ASP A 80 14.20 -10.61 -2.57
N ASP A 81 14.16 -9.86 -1.47
CA ASP A 81 13.05 -9.88 -0.51
C ASP A 81 11.93 -8.88 -0.83
N VAL A 82 12.11 -8.00 -1.81
CA VAL A 82 11.15 -6.91 -2.10
C VAL A 82 9.75 -7.44 -2.41
N PRO A 83 9.57 -8.47 -3.27
CA PRO A 83 8.24 -9.02 -3.52
C PRO A 83 7.55 -9.55 -2.25
N ALA A 84 8.30 -10.16 -1.33
CA ALA A 84 7.78 -10.66 -0.07
C ALA A 84 7.36 -9.51 0.86
N ARG A 85 8.19 -8.46 0.95
CA ARG A 85 7.90 -7.24 1.72
C ARG A 85 6.66 -6.51 1.22
N ILE A 86 6.48 -6.40 -0.10
CA ILE A 86 5.27 -5.80 -0.70
C ILE A 86 4.03 -6.58 -0.26
N ARG A 87 4.08 -7.92 -0.34
CA ARG A 87 2.96 -8.79 0.08
C ARG A 87 2.65 -8.63 1.57
N GLU A 88 3.67 -8.64 2.41
CA GLU A 88 3.52 -8.45 3.85
C GLU A 88 2.92 -7.07 4.19
N SER A 89 3.35 -6.03 3.50
CA SER A 89 2.81 -4.67 3.65
C SER A 89 1.33 -4.61 3.29
N LEU A 90 0.95 -5.26 2.18
CA LEU A 90 -0.46 -5.40 1.79
C LEU A 90 -1.24 -6.25 2.80
N ASP A 91 -0.65 -7.30 3.37
CA ASP A 91 -1.24 -8.12 4.42
C ASP A 91 -1.60 -7.28 5.66
N ARG A 92 -0.64 -6.50 6.16
CA ARG A 92 -0.86 -5.55 7.26
C ARG A 92 -1.95 -4.54 6.93
N LEU A 93 -1.98 -4.01 5.71
CA LEU A 93 -3.01 -3.06 5.29
C LEU A 93 -4.43 -3.67 5.29
N ALA A 94 -4.62 -4.94 4.93
CA ALA A 94 -5.94 -5.57 5.11
C ALA A 94 -6.33 -5.72 6.56
N VAL A 95 -5.37 -5.99 7.45
CA VAL A 95 -5.68 -6.08 8.89
C VAL A 95 -6.14 -4.71 9.38
N LEU A 96 -5.43 -3.63 9.03
CA LEU A 96 -5.78 -2.26 9.43
C LEU A 96 -7.12 -1.77 8.87
N SER A 97 -7.47 -2.18 7.65
CA SER A 97 -8.70 -1.77 6.96
C SER A 97 -9.89 -2.70 7.19
N GLY A 98 -9.62 -3.94 7.59
CA GLY A 98 -10.62 -4.99 7.83
C GLY A 98 -10.99 -5.19 9.29
N SER A 99 -10.31 -4.54 10.23
CA SER A 99 -10.76 -4.50 11.63
C SER A 99 -12.11 -3.78 11.72
N PRO A 100 -13.19 -4.46 12.14
CA PRO A 100 -14.40 -3.76 12.52
C PRO A 100 -14.07 -2.93 13.77
N GLY A 101 -14.19 -1.61 13.65
CA GLY A 101 -14.29 -0.73 14.81
C GLY A 101 -15.60 -0.96 15.55
#